data_AF-A0A3B9E811-F1
#
_entry.id   AF-A0A3B9E811-F1
#
_cell.length_a   1.000
_cell.length_b   1.000
_cell.length_c   1.000
_cell.angle_alpha   90.00
_cell.angle_beta   90.00
_cell.angle_gamma   90.00
#
_symmetry.space_group_name_H-M   'P 1'
#
loop_
_entity.id
_entity.type
_entity.pdbx_description
1 polymer ?
#
loop_
_entity_poly.entity_id
_entity_poly.type
_entity_poly.pdbx_seq_one_letter_code
_entity_poly.pdbx_strand_id
1 'polypeptide(L)'
;MLSPRKNNIKNFLYGLKQRISKNPRPALNDIDKKLSRYINYRNGFFIEAGANDGYAQSNTYYLEKKLGWRGVLVEAIPELYQKCLRERPNSRVYNCGLVSRSYGEPALTMHYANLMSVAQGGLKTEEAQEEHIKNGLKIQNLDRTYQIEVPARTLGSILDEQDDLPDIDLFSLDVEGFELEVLKGLNIEKYRPRYILVEARFFDEVNGFLKDRYDLVDRFSAHDCLYRSKTAGDNVPAAL
;
A
#
# COMPACT_ATOMS: atom_id res chain seq x y z
N MET A 1 -30.53 18.80 34.71
CA MET A 1 -30.54 18.21 33.37
C MET A 1 -29.68 19.07 32.43
N LEU A 2 -28.47 18.60 32.08
CA LEU A 2 -27.57 19.32 31.17
C LEU A 2 -27.94 19.01 29.72
N SER A 3 -28.00 20.05 28.86
CA SER A 3 -28.60 19.97 27.53
C SER A 3 -27.77 19.14 26.50
N PRO A 4 -28.43 18.52 25.51
CA PRO A 4 -27.80 17.65 24.50
C PRO A 4 -26.66 18.29 23.68
N ARG A 5 -26.59 19.63 23.63
CA ARG A 5 -25.61 20.37 22.81
C ARG A 5 -24.18 20.30 23.35
N LYS A 6 -23.97 20.08 24.66
CA LYS A 6 -22.61 20.05 25.26
C LYS A 6 -21.85 18.73 25.00
N ASN A 7 -22.55 17.62 24.77
CA ASN A 7 -21.92 16.32 24.50
C ASN A 7 -21.34 16.20 23.08
N ASN A 8 -21.97 16.83 22.08
CA ASN A 8 -21.47 16.80 20.70
C ASN A 8 -20.14 17.56 20.53
N ILE A 9 -19.96 18.66 21.24
CA ILE A 9 -18.72 19.45 21.17
C ILE A 9 -17.56 18.72 21.85
N LYS A 10 -17.80 18.02 22.97
CA LYS A 10 -16.77 17.21 23.64
C LYS A 10 -16.34 16.01 22.79
N ASN A 11 -17.28 15.32 22.15
CA ASN A 11 -16.95 14.20 21.26
C ASN A 11 -16.23 14.66 19.99
N PHE A 12 -16.62 15.82 19.43
CA PHE A 12 -15.92 16.45 18.32
C PHE A 12 -14.50 16.87 18.69
N LEU A 13 -14.30 17.52 19.84
CA LEU A 13 -12.98 17.92 20.35
C LEU A 13 -12.11 16.71 20.75
N TYR A 14 -12.71 15.61 21.21
CA TYR A 14 -12.01 14.37 21.48
C TYR A 14 -11.54 13.67 20.19
N GLY A 15 -12.39 13.63 19.16
CA GLY A 15 -12.01 13.20 17.81
C GLY A 15 -10.92 14.08 17.18
N LEU A 16 -10.96 15.40 17.46
CA LEU A 16 -9.92 16.35 17.05
C LEU A 16 -8.59 16.11 17.80
N LYS A 17 -8.64 15.83 19.11
CA LYS A 17 -7.46 15.53 19.94
C LYS A 17 -6.78 14.21 19.55
N GLN A 18 -7.54 13.17 19.20
CA GLN A 18 -6.95 11.93 18.68
C GLN A 18 -6.30 12.11 17.31
N ARG A 19 -6.82 13.02 16.47
CA ARG A 19 -6.19 13.42 15.20
C ARG A 19 -4.87 14.19 15.39
N ILE A 20 -4.59 14.72 16.58
CA ILE A 20 -3.41 15.57 16.87
C ILE A 20 -2.18 14.77 17.35
N SER A 21 -2.27 13.46 17.64
CA SER A 21 -1.14 12.72 18.26
C SER A 21 -0.60 11.49 17.50
N LYS A 22 -0.95 11.28 16.23
CA LYS A 22 -0.34 10.19 15.45
C LYS A 22 1.03 10.58 14.92
N ASN A 23 1.98 9.66 15.02
CA ASN A 23 3.30 9.84 14.41
C ASN A 23 3.10 9.98 12.89
N PRO A 24 3.49 11.11 12.27
CA PRO A 24 3.28 11.29 10.83
C PRO A 24 4.15 10.36 9.97
N ARG A 25 5.08 9.62 10.58
CA ARG A 25 6.01 8.70 9.94
C ARG A 25 5.88 7.28 10.53
N PRO A 26 4.80 6.55 10.22
CA PRO A 26 4.52 5.25 10.83
C PRO A 26 5.24 4.09 10.13
N ALA A 27 5.97 4.33 9.05
CA ALA A 27 6.58 3.27 8.24
C ALA A 27 7.55 2.41 9.07
N LEU A 28 7.55 1.11 8.81
CA LEU A 28 8.52 0.20 9.40
C LEU A 28 9.93 0.56 8.89
N ASN A 29 10.96 0.30 9.71
CA ASN A 29 12.37 0.48 9.33
C ASN A 29 12.73 1.88 8.80
N ASP A 30 11.99 2.92 9.20
CA ASP A 30 12.16 4.30 8.76
C ASP A 30 12.09 4.46 7.21
N ILE A 31 11.33 3.60 6.53
CA ILE A 31 11.22 3.64 5.05
C ILE A 31 10.73 5.01 4.56
N ASP A 32 9.76 5.63 5.22
CA ASP A 32 9.29 6.96 4.84
C ASP A 32 10.39 8.04 4.92
N LYS A 33 11.37 7.91 5.82
CA LYS A 33 12.53 8.82 5.92
C LYS A 33 13.53 8.54 4.82
N LYS A 34 13.74 7.27 4.48
CA LYS A 34 14.62 6.86 3.37
C LYS A 34 14.05 7.32 2.02
N LEU A 35 12.74 7.14 1.79
CA LEU A 35 12.01 7.67 0.63
C LEU A 35 12.18 9.18 0.47
N SER A 36 12.25 9.93 1.57
CA SER A 36 12.43 11.39 1.54
C SER A 36 13.75 11.82 0.87
N ARG A 37 14.72 10.93 0.65
CA ARG A 37 15.93 11.23 -0.14
C ARG A 37 15.67 11.33 -1.64
N TYR A 38 14.55 10.74 -2.10
CA TYR A 38 14.18 10.62 -3.52
C TYR A 38 12.95 11.44 -3.88
N ILE A 39 12.01 11.59 -2.93
CA ILE A 39 10.69 12.20 -3.15
C ILE A 39 10.28 13.19 -2.05
N ASN A 40 11.09 14.25 -1.87
CA ASN A 40 10.79 15.33 -0.91
C ASN A 40 10.23 16.59 -1.58
N TYR A 41 9.06 16.45 -2.20
CA TYR A 41 8.31 17.56 -2.80
C TYR A 41 6.83 17.46 -2.46
N ARG A 42 6.09 18.54 -2.70
CA ARG A 42 4.65 18.61 -2.37
C ARG A 42 3.78 18.18 -3.55
N ASN A 43 2.54 17.81 -3.22
CA ASN A 43 1.45 17.58 -4.18
C ASN A 43 1.71 16.48 -5.23
N GLY A 44 2.50 15.45 -4.88
CA GLY A 44 2.65 14.27 -5.73
C GLY A 44 1.47 13.30 -5.63
N PHE A 45 1.55 12.23 -6.41
CA PHE A 45 0.57 11.16 -6.43
C PHE A 45 1.18 9.80 -6.10
N PHE A 46 0.54 9.06 -5.20
CA PHE A 46 0.98 7.71 -4.83
C PHE A 46 -0.08 6.64 -5.11
N ILE A 47 0.39 5.41 -5.26
CA ILE A 47 -0.37 4.18 -5.12
C ILE A 47 0.21 3.41 -3.94
N GLU A 48 -0.64 2.87 -3.07
CA GLU A 48 -0.23 1.93 -2.01
C GLU A 48 -1.10 0.67 -2.10
N ALA A 49 -0.47 -0.46 -2.40
CA ALA A 49 -1.08 -1.78 -2.34
C ALA A 49 -0.63 -2.48 -1.05
N GLY A 50 -1.59 -2.99 -0.28
CA GLY A 50 -1.36 -3.43 1.10
C GLY A 50 -1.59 -2.33 2.12
N ALA A 51 -2.63 -1.51 1.92
CA ALA A 51 -2.83 -0.30 2.73
C ALA A 51 -3.22 -0.57 4.19
N ASN A 52 -3.60 -1.80 4.54
CA ASN A 52 -4.00 -2.22 5.88
C ASN A 52 -5.04 -1.26 6.49
N ASP A 53 -4.81 -0.72 7.70
CA ASP A 53 -5.72 0.23 8.36
C ASP A 53 -5.56 1.68 7.89
N GLY A 54 -4.73 1.90 6.86
CA GLY A 54 -4.40 3.21 6.30
C GLY A 54 -3.35 4.01 7.07
N TYR A 55 -2.78 3.45 8.15
CA TYR A 55 -1.80 4.13 9.00
C TYR A 55 -0.63 3.25 9.42
N ALA A 56 -0.88 2.12 10.08
CA ALA A 56 0.17 1.28 10.65
C ALA A 56 1.11 0.80 9.55
N GLN A 57 2.40 1.09 9.71
CA GLN A 57 3.47 0.77 8.75
C GLN A 57 3.33 1.39 7.34
N SER A 58 2.39 2.32 7.13
CA SER A 58 2.19 2.92 5.81
C SER A 58 3.39 3.76 5.36
N ASN A 59 3.90 3.46 4.16
CA ASN A 59 5.01 4.18 3.53
C ASN A 59 4.57 5.55 2.95
N THR A 60 3.26 5.76 2.74
CA THR A 60 2.74 6.98 2.09
C THR A 60 2.05 7.93 3.05
N TYR A 61 1.85 7.55 4.31
CA TYR A 61 1.12 8.37 5.29
C TYR A 61 1.74 9.75 5.49
N TYR A 62 3.07 9.82 5.56
CA TYR A 62 3.80 11.09 5.63
C TYR A 62 3.54 11.97 4.41
N LEU A 63 3.54 11.38 3.21
CA LEU A 63 3.35 12.09 1.94
C LEU A 63 1.98 12.77 1.90
N GLU A 64 0.91 12.04 2.25
CA GLU A 64 -0.44 12.62 2.32
C GLU A 64 -0.56 13.66 3.44
N LYS A 65 -0.18 13.31 4.67
CA LYS A 65 -0.46 14.17 5.83
C LYS A 65 0.42 15.41 5.92
N LYS A 66 1.63 15.41 5.34
CA LYS A 66 2.60 16.50 5.48
C LYS A 66 2.95 17.18 4.16
N LEU A 67 3.01 16.43 3.06
CA LEU A 67 3.39 16.95 1.75
C LEU A 67 2.19 17.24 0.84
N GLY A 68 0.96 16.95 1.28
CA GLY A 68 -0.26 17.24 0.52
C GLY A 68 -0.45 16.32 -0.69
N TRP A 69 0.20 15.15 -0.67
CA TRP A 69 0.00 14.16 -1.71
C TRP A 69 -1.41 13.56 -1.61
N ARG A 70 -1.91 13.07 -2.73
CA ARG A 70 -3.15 12.30 -2.82
C ARG A 70 -2.85 10.97 -3.50
N GLY A 71 -3.70 9.96 -3.33
CA GLY A 71 -3.39 8.68 -3.92
C GLY A 71 -4.53 7.68 -3.96
N VAL A 72 -4.18 6.51 -4.48
CA VAL A 72 -4.99 5.29 -4.48
C VAL A 72 -4.43 4.34 -3.43
N LEU A 73 -5.29 3.84 -2.56
CA LEU A 73 -5.00 2.84 -1.54
C LEU A 73 -5.79 1.58 -1.88
N VAL A 74 -5.16 0.42 -1.86
CA VAL A 74 -5.82 -0.87 -2.09
C VAL A 74 -5.62 -1.75 -0.87
N GLU A 75 -6.73 -2.22 -0.30
CA GLU A 75 -6.74 -3.11 0.85
C GLU A 75 -7.76 -4.23 0.65
N ALA A 76 -7.32 -5.47 0.72
CA ALA A 76 -8.14 -6.63 0.44
C ALA A 76 -9.11 -6.96 1.59
N ILE A 77 -8.66 -6.87 2.85
CA ILE A 77 -9.44 -7.26 4.02
C ILE A 77 -10.50 -6.20 4.34
N PRO A 78 -11.81 -6.54 4.31
CA PRO A 78 -12.89 -5.55 4.42
C PRO A 78 -12.85 -4.69 5.70
N GLU A 79 -12.55 -5.25 6.87
CA GLU A 79 -12.47 -4.46 8.11
C GLU A 79 -11.27 -3.51 8.15
N LEU A 80 -10.17 -3.86 7.49
CA LEU A 80 -8.98 -3.02 7.38
C LEU A 80 -9.25 -1.90 6.38
N TYR A 81 -9.84 -2.23 5.24
CA TYR A 81 -10.37 -1.27 4.27
C TYR A 81 -11.27 -0.22 4.93
N GLN A 82 -12.21 -0.64 5.79
CA GLN A 82 -13.10 0.29 6.49
C GLN A 82 -12.35 1.23 7.45
N LYS A 83 -11.25 0.76 8.08
CA LYS A 83 -10.36 1.63 8.87
C LYS A 83 -9.61 2.59 7.96
N CYS A 84 -9.08 2.10 6.85
CA CYS A 84 -8.35 2.87 5.85
C CYS A 84 -9.20 4.03 5.30
N LEU A 85 -10.47 3.80 4.94
CA LEU A 85 -11.41 4.84 4.53
C LEU A 85 -11.53 5.99 5.56
N ARG A 86 -11.62 5.65 6.85
CA ARG A 86 -11.74 6.65 7.92
C ARG A 86 -10.43 7.41 8.15
N GLU A 87 -9.31 6.72 8.01
CA GLU A 87 -7.97 7.25 8.25
C GLU A 87 -7.46 8.14 7.11
N ARG A 88 -7.81 7.79 5.87
CA ARG A 88 -7.30 8.38 4.62
C ARG A 88 -8.44 8.97 3.75
N PRO A 89 -9.28 9.88 4.28
CA PRO A 89 -10.46 10.39 3.58
C PRO A 89 -10.13 11.25 2.33
N ASN A 90 -8.86 11.62 2.14
CA ASN A 90 -8.39 12.39 0.98
C ASN A 90 -7.86 11.49 -0.15
N SER A 91 -7.78 10.18 0.08
CA SER A 91 -7.33 9.20 -0.88
C SER A 91 -8.48 8.28 -1.30
N ARG A 92 -8.42 7.77 -2.52
CA ARG A 92 -9.40 6.79 -3.02
C ARG A 92 -9.00 5.42 -2.50
N VAL A 93 -9.91 4.72 -1.81
CA VAL A 93 -9.63 3.42 -1.21
C VAL A 93 -10.47 2.35 -1.91
N TYR A 94 -9.83 1.24 -2.29
CA TYR A 94 -10.46 0.11 -2.97
C TYR A 94 -10.40 -1.14 -2.11
N ASN A 95 -11.53 -1.87 -2.03
CA ASN A 95 -11.61 -3.15 -1.32
C ASN A 95 -11.56 -4.33 -2.30
N CYS A 96 -10.36 -4.78 -2.62
CA CYS A 96 -10.13 -5.87 -3.56
C CYS A 96 -8.73 -6.47 -3.40
N GLY A 97 -8.58 -7.72 -3.81
CA GLY A 97 -7.28 -8.35 -4.01
C GLY A 97 -6.70 -7.94 -5.37
N LEU A 98 -5.45 -7.51 -5.40
CA LEU A 98 -4.76 -7.19 -6.65
C LEU A 98 -4.21 -8.46 -7.29
N VAL A 99 -4.49 -8.65 -8.58
CA VAL A 99 -4.12 -9.85 -9.33
C VAL A 99 -3.49 -9.50 -10.69
N SER A 100 -2.88 -10.50 -11.32
CA SER A 100 -2.35 -10.37 -12.68
C SER A 100 -3.46 -10.33 -13.72
N ARG A 101 -3.14 -9.85 -14.93
CA ARG A 101 -4.10 -9.82 -16.06
C ARG A 101 -4.58 -11.19 -16.51
N SER A 102 -3.78 -12.22 -16.27
CA SER A 102 -4.10 -13.62 -16.60
C SER A 102 -4.89 -14.32 -15.50
N TYR A 103 -5.17 -13.65 -14.39
CA TYR A 103 -6.00 -14.21 -13.33
C TYR A 103 -7.43 -14.40 -13.84
N GLY A 104 -7.90 -15.66 -13.81
CA GLY A 104 -9.17 -16.05 -14.45
C GLY A 104 -10.39 -15.98 -13.54
N GLU A 105 -10.19 -15.82 -12.23
CA GLU A 105 -11.28 -15.90 -11.25
C GLU A 105 -11.78 -14.51 -10.82
N PRO A 106 -13.07 -14.36 -10.50
CA PRO A 106 -13.64 -13.08 -10.09
C PRO A 106 -13.27 -12.68 -8.66
N ALA A 107 -12.77 -13.61 -7.86
CA ALA A 107 -12.42 -13.42 -6.46
C ALA A 107 -11.04 -14.00 -6.13
N LEU A 108 -10.38 -13.40 -5.15
CA LEU A 108 -9.12 -13.85 -4.57
C LEU A 108 -9.36 -14.27 -3.12
N THR A 109 -8.88 -15.45 -2.74
CA THR A 109 -8.91 -15.89 -1.35
C THR A 109 -7.80 -15.21 -0.55
N MET A 110 -8.17 -14.55 0.53
CA MET A 110 -7.26 -13.93 1.50
C MET A 110 -7.32 -14.64 2.84
N HIS A 111 -6.19 -14.73 3.53
CA HIS A 111 -6.09 -15.21 4.90
C HIS A 111 -5.75 -14.03 5.81
N TYR A 112 -6.63 -13.74 6.77
CA TYR A 112 -6.47 -12.59 7.66
C TYR A 112 -5.39 -12.80 8.72
N ALA A 113 -4.42 -11.90 8.79
CA ALA A 113 -3.46 -11.82 9.88
C ALA A 113 -3.00 -10.35 10.11
N ASN A 114 -3.94 -9.39 10.06
CA ASN A 114 -3.65 -7.95 10.15
C ASN A 114 -2.58 -7.51 9.14
N LEU A 115 -1.47 -6.89 9.57
CA LEU A 115 -0.36 -6.49 8.70
C LEU A 115 0.28 -7.65 7.93
N MET A 116 0.08 -8.90 8.38
CA MET A 116 0.63 -10.10 7.75
C MET A 116 -0.42 -10.89 6.95
N SER A 117 -1.56 -10.26 6.61
CA SER A 117 -2.60 -10.90 5.81
C SER A 117 -2.05 -11.26 4.42
N VAL A 118 -2.39 -12.44 3.92
CA VAL A 118 -1.74 -13.01 2.73
C VAL A 118 -2.76 -13.58 1.76
N ALA A 119 -2.51 -13.40 0.45
CA ALA A 119 -3.30 -14.02 -0.60
C ALA A 119 -2.97 -15.51 -0.73
N GLN A 120 -3.96 -16.34 -1.07
CA GLN A 120 -3.74 -17.75 -1.33
C GLN A 120 -2.71 -17.93 -2.47
N GLY A 121 -1.66 -18.71 -2.20
CA GLY A 121 -0.55 -18.93 -3.14
C GLY A 121 0.55 -17.86 -3.07
N GLY A 122 0.40 -16.85 -2.20
CA GLY A 122 1.39 -15.79 -1.99
C GLY A 122 2.73 -16.31 -1.49
N LEU A 123 2.76 -17.42 -0.75
CA LEU A 123 3.99 -17.95 -0.16
C LEU A 123 4.51 -19.24 -0.83
N LYS A 124 4.08 -19.51 -2.06
CA LYS A 124 4.49 -20.61 -2.95
C LYS A 124 4.16 -22.04 -2.46
N THR A 125 4.18 -22.29 -1.16
CA THR A 125 3.77 -23.58 -0.57
C THR A 125 2.75 -23.37 0.55
N GLU A 126 1.96 -24.40 0.83
CA GLU A 126 0.96 -24.37 1.90
C GLU A 126 1.63 -24.27 3.27
N GLU A 127 2.75 -24.98 3.49
CA GLU A 127 3.47 -24.97 4.76
C GLU A 127 4.04 -23.59 5.11
N ALA A 128 4.63 -22.91 4.11
CA ALA A 128 5.13 -21.55 4.28
C ALA A 128 3.99 -20.58 4.61
N GLN A 129 2.82 -20.77 3.99
CA GLN A 129 1.64 -19.97 4.26
C GLN A 129 1.08 -20.20 5.67
N GLU A 130 0.99 -21.45 6.11
CA GLU A 130 0.57 -21.81 7.47
C GLU A 130 1.52 -21.26 8.54
N GLU A 131 2.83 -21.37 8.31
CA GLU A 131 3.83 -20.81 9.22
C GLU A 131 3.72 -19.29 9.32
N HIS A 132 3.58 -18.61 8.18
CA HIS A 132 3.41 -17.15 8.14
C HIS A 132 2.15 -16.71 8.89
N ILE A 133 1.01 -17.36 8.68
CA ILE A 133 -0.23 -17.06 9.39
C ILE A 133 -0.07 -17.28 10.89
N LYS A 134 0.55 -18.40 11.30
CA LYS A 134 0.82 -18.71 12.71
C LYS A 134 1.73 -17.66 13.36
N ASN A 135 2.74 -17.19 12.65
CA ASN A 135 3.61 -16.12 13.12
C ASN A 135 2.87 -14.77 13.16
N GLY A 136 2.03 -14.49 12.16
CA GLY A 136 1.15 -13.33 12.12
C GLY A 136 0.23 -13.26 13.33
N LEU A 137 -0.43 -14.35 13.71
CA LEU A 137 -1.25 -14.39 14.93
C LEU A 137 -0.47 -14.01 16.18
N LYS A 138 0.77 -14.49 16.32
CA LYS A 138 1.63 -14.19 17.47
C LYS A 138 2.11 -12.73 17.47
N ILE A 139 2.69 -12.28 16.35
CA ILE A 139 3.30 -10.95 16.20
C ILE A 139 2.23 -9.86 16.29
N GLN A 140 1.08 -10.09 15.69
CA GLN A 140 -0.04 -9.15 15.65
C GLN A 140 -0.96 -9.28 16.89
N ASN A 141 -0.65 -10.20 17.80
CA ASN A 141 -1.41 -10.49 19.02
C ASN A 141 -2.92 -10.72 18.73
N LEU A 142 -3.19 -11.64 17.81
CA LEU A 142 -4.53 -12.01 17.36
C LEU A 142 -4.91 -13.39 17.90
N ASP A 143 -6.11 -13.50 18.46
CA ASP A 143 -6.63 -14.77 18.95
C ASP A 143 -7.13 -15.69 17.82
N ARG A 144 -7.43 -15.14 16.64
CA ARG A 144 -8.03 -15.87 15.52
C ARG A 144 -7.64 -15.28 14.17
N THR A 145 -7.65 -16.16 13.16
CA THR A 145 -7.58 -15.86 11.73
C THR A 145 -8.83 -16.40 11.04
N TYR A 146 -9.08 -15.99 9.80
CA TYR A 146 -10.11 -16.54 8.95
C TYR A 146 -9.71 -16.37 7.48
N GLN A 147 -10.39 -17.11 6.60
CA GLN A 147 -10.29 -16.92 5.15
C GLN A 147 -11.48 -16.14 4.63
N ILE A 148 -11.27 -15.35 3.58
CA ILE A 148 -12.33 -14.58 2.93
C ILE A 148 -12.05 -14.47 1.43
N GLU A 149 -13.09 -14.61 0.62
CA GLU A 149 -13.05 -14.27 -0.80
C GLU A 149 -13.33 -12.77 -0.97
N VAL A 150 -12.46 -12.08 -1.69
CA VAL A 150 -12.58 -10.66 -2.00
C VAL A 150 -12.60 -10.45 -3.51
N PRO A 151 -13.21 -9.38 -4.05
CA PRO A 151 -13.17 -9.12 -5.48
C PRO A 151 -11.72 -9.09 -5.99
N ALA A 152 -11.44 -9.83 -7.07
CA ALA A 152 -10.15 -9.81 -7.72
C ALA A 152 -10.12 -8.71 -8.78
N ARG A 153 -9.10 -7.85 -8.74
CA ARG A 153 -8.94 -6.76 -9.70
C ARG A 153 -7.49 -6.60 -10.13
N THR A 154 -7.27 -6.25 -11.39
CA THR A 154 -5.94 -5.79 -11.80
C THR A 154 -5.75 -4.34 -11.34
N LEU A 155 -4.52 -3.96 -10.99
CA LEU A 155 -4.20 -2.57 -10.68
C LEU A 155 -4.52 -1.66 -11.88
N GLY A 156 -4.28 -2.14 -13.11
CA GLY A 156 -4.68 -1.44 -14.33
C GLY A 156 -6.16 -1.07 -14.34
N SER A 157 -7.05 -2.01 -14.03
CA SER A 157 -8.51 -1.74 -14.01
C SER A 157 -8.92 -0.66 -13.02
N ILE A 158 -8.24 -0.55 -11.87
CA ILE A 158 -8.52 0.49 -10.87
C ILE A 158 -8.06 1.86 -11.39
N LEU A 159 -6.90 1.89 -12.04
CA LEU A 159 -6.33 3.10 -12.63
C LEU A 159 -7.09 3.54 -13.89
N ASP A 160 -7.76 2.63 -14.60
CA ASP A 160 -8.63 2.93 -15.74
C ASP A 160 -9.91 3.69 -15.31
N GLU A 161 -10.37 3.55 -14.06
CA GLU A 161 -11.53 4.28 -13.51
C GLU A 161 -11.21 5.73 -13.12
N GLN A 162 -9.96 6.14 -13.23
CA GLN A 162 -9.52 7.46 -12.78
C GLN A 162 -9.54 8.45 -13.95
N ASP A 163 -10.59 9.27 -14.03
CA ASP A 163 -10.75 10.26 -15.13
C ASP A 163 -9.56 11.24 -15.24
N ASP A 164 -9.05 11.71 -14.10
CA ASP A 164 -7.94 12.68 -14.01
C ASP A 164 -6.74 12.09 -13.25
N LEU A 165 -6.24 10.95 -13.72
CA LEU A 165 -5.04 10.33 -13.14
C LEU A 165 -3.80 11.19 -13.45
N PRO A 166 -3.12 11.75 -12.44
CA PRO A 166 -1.87 12.47 -12.65
C PRO A 166 -0.71 11.50 -12.88
N ASP A 167 0.48 12.04 -13.16
CA ASP A 167 1.71 11.24 -13.13
C ASP A 167 1.87 10.55 -11.77
N ILE A 168 2.16 9.25 -11.80
CA ILE A 168 2.32 8.46 -10.58
C ILE A 168 3.76 8.61 -10.10
N ASP A 169 3.96 9.32 -9.00
CA ASP A 169 5.30 9.56 -8.46
C ASP A 169 5.84 8.35 -7.70
N LEU A 170 4.98 7.66 -6.93
CA LEU A 170 5.36 6.51 -6.12
C LEU A 170 4.31 5.41 -6.22
N PHE A 171 4.74 4.18 -6.46
CA PHE A 171 3.98 2.98 -6.17
C PHE A 171 4.64 2.22 -5.02
N SER A 172 4.02 2.21 -3.84
CA SER A 172 4.38 1.37 -2.70
C SER A 172 3.62 0.04 -2.79
N LEU A 173 4.34 -1.06 -2.83
CA LEU A 173 3.80 -2.40 -3.02
C LEU A 173 4.31 -3.35 -1.93
N ASP A 174 3.41 -3.79 -1.07
CA ASP A 174 3.66 -4.73 0.00
C ASP A 174 2.41 -5.60 0.16
N VAL A 175 2.42 -6.82 -0.36
CA VAL A 175 1.25 -7.72 -0.38
C VAL A 175 1.64 -9.14 0.03
N GLU A 176 2.66 -9.25 0.87
CA GLU A 176 3.11 -10.47 1.54
C GLU A 176 3.42 -11.64 0.58
N GLY A 177 4.16 -11.35 -0.50
CA GLY A 177 4.67 -12.36 -1.45
C GLY A 177 3.93 -12.42 -2.79
N PHE A 178 2.82 -11.67 -2.93
CA PHE A 178 2.03 -11.63 -4.16
C PHE A 178 2.46 -10.51 -5.14
N GLU A 179 3.62 -9.87 -4.90
CA GLU A 179 4.04 -8.64 -5.59
C GLU A 179 4.17 -8.82 -7.10
N LEU A 180 4.72 -9.94 -7.57
CA LEU A 180 4.87 -10.21 -9.00
C LEU A 180 3.50 -10.23 -9.71
N GLU A 181 2.48 -10.84 -9.09
CA GLU A 181 1.16 -10.94 -9.68
C GLU A 181 0.50 -9.56 -9.77
N VAL A 182 0.65 -8.73 -8.73
CA VAL A 182 0.21 -7.32 -8.76
C VAL A 182 0.93 -6.54 -9.86
N LEU A 183 2.25 -6.70 -10.01
CA LEU A 183 3.04 -6.06 -11.06
C LEU A 183 2.60 -6.47 -12.47
N LYS A 184 2.28 -7.75 -12.69
CA LYS A 184 1.70 -8.24 -13.95
C LYS A 184 0.29 -7.70 -14.21
N GLY A 185 -0.41 -7.27 -13.17
CA GLY A 185 -1.70 -6.57 -13.25
C GLY A 185 -1.57 -5.11 -13.67
N LEU A 186 -0.39 -4.50 -13.54
CA LEU A 186 -0.12 -3.11 -13.91
C LEU A 186 0.18 -3.00 -15.41
N ASN A 187 -0.50 -2.09 -16.10
CA ASN A 187 -0.05 -1.63 -17.42
C ASN A 187 1.13 -0.67 -17.28
N ILE A 188 2.35 -1.20 -17.08
CA ILE A 188 3.54 -0.37 -16.91
C ILE A 188 3.75 0.57 -18.11
N GLU A 189 3.36 0.17 -19.32
CA GLU A 189 3.51 1.04 -20.48
C GLU A 189 2.59 2.28 -20.45
N LYS A 190 1.42 2.16 -19.81
CA LYS A 190 0.42 3.23 -19.67
C LYS A 190 0.58 4.06 -18.39
N TYR A 191 0.84 3.42 -17.26
CA TYR A 191 0.77 4.03 -15.92
C TYR A 191 2.13 4.24 -15.23
N ARG A 192 3.22 3.86 -15.91
CA ARG A 192 4.63 3.89 -15.48
C ARG A 192 4.94 4.79 -14.25
N PRO A 193 4.88 4.25 -13.01
CA PRO A 193 5.26 5.01 -11.83
C PRO A 193 6.72 5.48 -11.91
N ARG A 194 7.03 6.70 -11.48
CA ARG A 194 8.41 7.22 -11.44
C ARG A 194 9.28 6.37 -10.51
N TYR A 195 8.77 6.07 -9.32
CA TYR A 195 9.37 5.16 -8.37
C TYR A 195 8.43 4.00 -8.03
N ILE A 196 9.00 2.81 -7.86
CA ILE A 196 8.29 1.66 -7.28
C ILE A 196 9.10 1.21 -6.06
N LEU A 197 8.50 1.30 -4.89
CA LEU A 197 9.01 0.67 -3.67
C LEU A 197 8.29 -0.66 -3.50
N VAL A 198 9.02 -1.76 -3.50
CA VAL A 198 8.46 -3.11 -3.38
C VAL A 198 9.07 -3.83 -2.18
N GLU A 199 8.25 -4.40 -1.31
CA GLU A 199 8.69 -5.43 -0.37
C GLU A 199 8.89 -6.75 -1.14
N ALA A 200 10.06 -6.92 -1.75
CA ALA A 200 10.35 -8.01 -2.67
C ALA A 200 10.74 -9.29 -1.92
N ARG A 201 9.76 -9.97 -1.32
CA ARG A 201 9.96 -11.29 -0.68
C ARG A 201 10.62 -12.30 -1.62
N PHE A 202 10.17 -12.34 -2.88
CA PHE A 202 10.78 -13.12 -3.97
C PHE A 202 11.57 -12.20 -4.92
N PHE A 203 12.73 -11.74 -4.45
CA PHE A 203 13.53 -10.71 -5.14
C PHE A 203 13.81 -11.04 -6.62
N ASP A 204 14.25 -12.26 -6.95
CA ASP A 204 14.64 -12.61 -8.31
C ASP A 204 13.49 -12.52 -9.32
N GLU A 205 12.27 -12.86 -8.89
CA GLU A 205 11.06 -12.75 -9.71
C GLU A 205 10.69 -11.29 -9.96
N VAL A 206 10.60 -10.49 -8.89
CA VAL A 206 10.27 -9.06 -8.96
C VAL A 206 11.31 -8.31 -9.79
N ASN A 207 12.60 -8.53 -9.49
CA ASN A 207 13.69 -7.91 -10.19
C ASN A 207 13.76 -8.36 -11.65
N GLY A 208 13.54 -9.66 -11.92
CA GLY A 208 13.46 -10.20 -13.27
C GLY A 208 12.40 -9.51 -14.13
N PHE A 209 11.26 -9.14 -13.53
CA PHE A 209 10.18 -8.43 -14.19
C PHE A 209 10.46 -6.93 -14.41
N LEU A 210 11.09 -6.26 -13.44
CA LEU A 210 11.29 -4.81 -13.44
C LEU A 210 12.59 -4.35 -14.14
N LYS A 211 13.66 -5.16 -14.11
CA LYS A 211 15.04 -4.75 -14.48
C LYS A 211 15.20 -4.15 -15.86
N ASP A 212 14.32 -4.46 -16.82
CA ASP A 212 14.43 -3.93 -18.18
C ASP A 212 13.91 -2.49 -18.28
N ARG A 213 12.94 -2.12 -17.42
CA ARG A 213 12.24 -0.83 -17.42
C ARG A 213 12.59 0.07 -16.24
N TYR A 214 13.18 -0.50 -15.18
CA TYR A 214 13.51 0.20 -13.95
C TYR A 214 14.93 -0.14 -13.51
N ASP A 215 15.61 0.85 -12.95
CA ASP A 215 16.88 0.68 -12.22
C ASP A 215 16.59 0.43 -10.74
N LEU A 216 17.21 -0.58 -10.14
CA LEU A 216 17.26 -0.72 -8.69
C LEU A 216 18.21 0.34 -8.12
N VAL A 217 17.69 1.36 -7.45
CA VAL A 217 18.46 2.53 -7.02
C VAL A 217 18.80 2.52 -5.53
N ASP A 218 18.08 1.77 -4.71
CA ASP A 218 18.40 1.57 -3.28
C ASP A 218 17.73 0.30 -2.72
N ARG A 219 18.24 -0.17 -1.59
CA ARG A 219 17.62 -1.20 -0.75
C ARG A 219 17.44 -0.66 0.66
N PHE A 220 16.20 -0.49 1.07
CA PHE A 220 15.88 0.07 2.38
C PHE A 220 15.88 -0.99 3.49
N SER A 221 15.73 -2.26 3.14
CA SER A 221 15.87 -3.42 4.04
C SER A 221 16.31 -4.66 3.26
N ALA A 222 16.24 -5.84 3.87
CA ALA A 222 16.46 -7.11 3.18
C ALA A 222 15.46 -7.36 2.04
N HIS A 223 14.21 -6.91 2.21
CA HIS A 223 13.13 -7.12 1.23
C HIS A 223 12.73 -5.82 0.52
N ASP A 224 12.85 -4.66 1.16
CA ASP A 224 12.42 -3.38 0.58
C ASP A 224 13.39 -2.85 -0.48
N CYS A 225 12.95 -2.87 -1.73
CA CYS A 225 13.72 -2.44 -2.89
C CYS A 225 13.09 -1.22 -3.54
N LEU A 226 13.88 -0.14 -3.73
CA LEU A 226 13.44 1.05 -4.46
C LEU A 226 13.92 0.99 -5.90
N TYR A 227 12.97 1.02 -6.81
CA TYR A 227 13.18 1.07 -8.24
C TYR A 227 12.84 2.44 -8.79
N ARG A 228 13.62 2.95 -9.75
CA ARG A 228 13.36 4.18 -10.50
C ARG A 228 13.15 3.86 -11.97
N SER A 229 12.14 4.47 -12.60
CA SER A 229 11.87 4.26 -14.02
C SER A 229 13.06 4.70 -14.88
N LYS A 230 13.41 3.90 -15.89
CA LYS A 230 14.38 4.28 -16.93
C LYS A 230 13.70 5.17 -17.95
N THR A 231 13.41 6.42 -17.61
CA THR A 231 12.91 7.40 -18.58
C THR A 231 14.04 7.91 -19.47
N ALA A 232 13.81 7.98 -20.78
CA ALA A 232 14.68 8.66 -21.72
C ALA A 232 14.48 10.19 -21.60
N GLY A 233 15.07 10.82 -20.58
CA GLY A 233 15.04 12.27 -20.38
C GLY A 233 14.33 12.67 -19.08
N ASP A 234 15.11 12.84 -18.02
CA ASP A 234 14.62 13.27 -16.72
C ASP A 234 14.47 14.79 -16.67
N ASN A 235 13.24 15.29 -16.57
CA ASN A 235 12.97 16.54 -15.84
C ASN A 235 12.58 16.16 -14.40
N VAL A 236 13.56 16.18 -13.50
CA VAL A 236 13.33 16.13 -12.06
C VAL A 236 12.96 17.55 -11.61
N PRO A 237 11.75 17.80 -11.05
CA PRO A 237 11.50 19.04 -10.34
C PRO A 237 12.52 19.15 -9.20
N ALA A 238 13.27 20.25 -9.15
CA ALA A 238 14.28 20.46 -8.12
C ALA A 238 13.66 20.23 -6.72
N ALA A 239 14.31 19.39 -5.91
CA ALA A 239 13.98 19.27 -4.51
C ALA A 239 14.15 20.64 -3.83
N LEU A 240 13.21 21.01 -2.97
CA LEU A 240 13.29 22.22 -2.14
C LEU A 240 14.37 22.10 -1.07
#